data_AF-A0A8J9UG28-F1
#
_entry.id   AF-A0A8J9UG28-F1
#
_cell.length_a   1.000
_cell.length_b   1.000
_cell.length_c   1.000
_cell.angle_alpha   90.00
_cell.angle_beta   90.00
_cell.angle_gamma   90.00
#
_symmetry.space_group_name_H-M   'P 1'
#
loop_
_entity.id
_entity.type
_entity.pdbx_description
1 polymer ?
#
loop_
_entity_poly.entity_id
_entity_poly.type
_entity_poly.pdbx_seq_one_letter_code
_entity_poly.pdbx_strand_id
1 'polypeptide(L)'
;MAENKIWKEQNLTCKPLDNLEEISSFLQDPPSWRSLCIEIKRHSEKVVKNTDINKFFGENLLETPQTFCHYDPEADEEVERHGREKLPKTLVCHDMANGYHDDCVIDGTGNYSAYTFYNWSAVDIFCYFSHHFITIPPLGWINVGHAHGVKVIGTVITEWGEGVALWDKILQSEAEWRHFASALVAIAKTLRFDGWLLNVENKASGSGRITTK
;
A
#
# COMPACT_ATOMS: atom_id res chain seq x y z
N MET A 1 -16.16 20.19 -19.20
CA MET A 1 -14.83 20.21 -19.83
C MET A 1 -14.20 18.88 -19.49
N ALA A 2 -14.02 18.02 -20.49
CA ALA A 2 -13.47 16.69 -20.29
C ALA A 2 -11.95 16.81 -20.11
N GLU A 3 -11.44 16.48 -18.92
CA GLU A 3 -10.01 16.35 -18.72
C GLU A 3 -9.53 15.10 -19.45
N ASN A 4 -8.71 15.33 -20.47
CA ASN A 4 -7.97 14.27 -21.15
C ASN A 4 -7.05 13.61 -20.13
N LYS A 5 -7.42 12.41 -19.69
CA LYS A 5 -6.59 11.52 -18.89
C LYS A 5 -5.37 11.13 -19.74
N ILE A 6 -4.24 11.81 -19.51
CA ILE A 6 -2.97 11.59 -20.21
C ILE A 6 -2.37 10.26 -19.72
N TRP A 7 -2.88 9.15 -20.23
CA TRP A 7 -2.27 7.84 -20.04
C TRP A 7 -1.17 7.67 -21.09
N LYS A 8 0.02 8.20 -20.80
CA LYS A 8 1.09 8.31 -21.79
C LYS A 8 1.55 6.95 -22.34
N GLU A 9 1.51 5.87 -21.56
CA GLU A 9 1.78 4.52 -22.06
C GLU A 9 0.98 3.48 -21.24
N GLN A 10 -0.05 2.87 -21.86
CA GLN A 10 -1.00 2.01 -21.14
C GLN A 10 -0.34 0.82 -20.43
N ASN A 11 0.82 0.36 -20.90
CA ASN A 11 1.49 -0.84 -20.40
C ASN A 11 2.37 -0.60 -19.16
N LEU A 12 2.70 0.66 -18.84
CA LEU A 12 3.65 1.02 -17.77
C LEU A 12 3.00 1.86 -16.66
N THR A 13 1.66 1.82 -16.57
CA THR A 13 0.89 2.57 -15.58
C THR A 13 -0.01 1.62 -14.80
N CYS A 14 0.03 1.70 -13.47
CA CYS A 14 -0.91 1.01 -12.58
C CYS A 14 -2.27 1.70 -12.62
N LYS A 15 -3.36 0.91 -12.58
CA LYS A 15 -4.73 1.42 -12.63
C LYS A 15 -5.63 0.69 -11.61
N PRO A 16 -6.66 1.37 -11.11
CA PRO A 16 -7.73 0.72 -10.36
C PRO A 16 -8.60 -0.17 -11.27
N LEU A 17 -9.49 -0.95 -10.66
CA LEU A 17 -10.58 -1.67 -11.35
C LEU A 17 -11.92 -1.18 -10.80
N ASP A 18 -12.72 -0.52 -11.63
CA ASP A 18 -13.93 0.20 -11.22
C ASP A 18 -15.21 -0.66 -11.32
N ASN A 19 -15.12 -1.86 -11.89
CA ASN A 19 -16.25 -2.78 -12.03
C ASN A 19 -15.82 -4.26 -12.14
N LEU A 20 -16.79 -5.17 -12.11
CA LEU A 20 -16.55 -6.63 -12.15
C LEU A 20 -15.98 -7.13 -13.50
N GLU A 21 -16.24 -6.42 -14.60
CA GLU A 21 -15.73 -6.78 -15.93
C GLU A 21 -14.22 -6.48 -16.04
N GLU A 22 -13.77 -5.39 -15.42
CA GLU A 22 -12.35 -5.04 -15.33
C GLU A 22 -11.55 -6.06 -14.50
N ILE A 23 -12.16 -6.65 -13.46
CA ILE A 23 -11.56 -7.78 -12.72
C ILE A 23 -11.32 -8.97 -13.66
N SER A 24 -12.32 -9.33 -14.45
CA SER A 24 -12.21 -10.44 -15.41
C SER A 24 -11.14 -10.15 -16.47
N SER A 25 -11.10 -8.92 -16.97
CA SER A 25 -10.11 -8.46 -17.95
C SER A 25 -8.70 -8.51 -17.39
N PHE A 26 -8.49 -8.04 -16.16
CA PHE A 26 -7.20 -8.11 -15.48
C PHE A 26 -6.71 -9.56 -15.34
N LEU A 27 -7.59 -10.50 -14.99
CA LEU A 27 -7.22 -11.90 -14.81
C LEU A 27 -6.84 -12.59 -16.13
N GLN A 28 -7.39 -12.13 -17.26
CA GLN A 28 -7.08 -12.65 -18.59
C GLN A 28 -5.77 -12.08 -19.13
N ASP A 29 -5.54 -10.77 -18.99
CA ASP A 29 -4.36 -10.09 -19.46
C ASP A 29 -3.79 -9.15 -18.38
N PRO A 30 -3.07 -9.69 -17.38
CA PRO A 30 -2.52 -8.89 -16.31
C PRO A 30 -1.39 -7.99 -16.82
N PRO A 31 -1.12 -6.85 -16.17
CA PRO A 31 -0.15 -5.89 -16.65
C PRO A 31 1.25 -6.50 -16.80
N SER A 32 2.00 -6.09 -17.82
CA SER A 32 3.34 -6.60 -18.10
C SER A 32 4.33 -6.32 -16.97
N TRP A 33 4.19 -5.18 -16.30
CA TRP A 33 5.03 -4.79 -15.17
C TRP A 33 4.91 -5.70 -13.93
N ARG A 34 3.93 -6.62 -13.89
CA ARG A 34 3.81 -7.61 -12.81
C ARG A 34 5.11 -8.38 -12.54
N SER A 35 5.91 -8.63 -13.58
CA SER A 35 7.19 -9.35 -13.45
C SER A 35 8.24 -8.57 -12.65
N LEU A 36 8.04 -7.27 -12.47
CA LEU A 36 8.91 -6.38 -11.70
C LEU A 36 8.55 -6.34 -10.20
N CYS A 37 7.39 -6.89 -9.81
CA CYS A 37 7.00 -6.95 -8.40
C CYS A 37 7.93 -7.92 -7.66
N ILE A 38 8.49 -7.48 -6.53
CA ILE A 38 9.38 -8.31 -5.71
C ILE A 38 8.63 -8.93 -4.54
N GLU A 39 9.15 -10.01 -3.97
CA GLU A 39 8.61 -10.59 -2.73
C GLU A 39 9.05 -9.78 -1.50
N ILE A 40 8.21 -9.78 -0.46
CA ILE A 40 8.50 -9.16 0.82
C ILE A 40 9.77 -9.76 1.45
N LYS A 41 10.70 -8.89 1.83
CA LYS A 41 11.90 -9.29 2.57
C LYS A 41 11.61 -9.30 4.06
N ARG A 42 12.43 -10.01 4.83
CA ARG A 42 12.36 -9.93 6.29
C ARG A 42 12.77 -8.51 6.71
N HIS A 43 11.93 -7.86 7.52
CA HIS A 43 12.29 -6.58 8.11
C HIS A 43 13.55 -6.72 8.98
N SER A 44 14.39 -5.69 8.97
CA SER A 44 15.58 -5.61 9.84
C SER A 44 15.25 -5.92 11.30
N GLU A 45 16.12 -6.72 11.92
CA GLU A 45 16.13 -6.99 13.37
C GLU A 45 16.79 -5.85 14.16
N LYS A 46 17.43 -4.90 13.46
CA LYS A 46 18.12 -3.75 14.03
C LYS A 46 17.36 -2.47 13.72
N VAL A 47 17.43 -1.49 14.63
CA VAL A 47 16.89 -0.14 14.44
C VAL A 47 18.00 0.88 14.34
N VAL A 48 17.75 1.93 13.56
CA VAL A 48 18.59 3.12 13.57
C VAL A 48 18.23 3.91 14.83
N LYS A 49 19.20 4.04 15.74
CA LYS A 49 19.05 4.86 16.95
C LYS A 49 19.28 6.32 16.55
N ASN A 50 18.26 7.16 16.69
CA ASN A 50 18.48 8.60 16.58
C ASN A 50 19.40 9.03 17.74
N THR A 51 20.48 9.71 17.42
CA THR A 51 21.34 10.36 18.41
C THR A 51 20.82 11.76 18.72
N ASP A 52 20.98 12.19 19.98
CA ASP A 52 20.65 13.55 20.38
C ASP A 52 21.53 14.54 19.60
N ILE A 53 20.91 15.50 18.93
CA ILE A 53 21.62 16.60 18.28
C ILE A 53 22.14 17.54 19.37
N ASN A 54 23.42 17.90 19.29
CA ASN A 54 24.05 18.94 20.09
C ASN A 54 23.83 18.81 21.62
N LYS A 55 24.27 17.70 22.23
CA LYS A 55 24.33 17.58 23.71
C LYS A 55 25.04 18.75 24.40
N PHE A 56 25.91 19.45 23.66
CA PHE A 56 26.74 20.57 24.11
C PHE A 56 26.48 21.85 23.30
N PHE A 57 25.25 22.06 22.78
CA PHE A 57 24.92 23.29 22.04
C PHE A 57 25.24 24.53 22.88
N GLY A 58 26.26 25.29 22.47
CA GLY A 58 26.70 26.50 23.17
C GLY A 58 27.91 26.32 24.09
N GLU A 59 28.39 25.10 24.33
CA GLU A 59 29.53 24.87 25.24
C GLU A 59 30.90 24.88 24.56
N ASN A 60 31.01 24.68 23.23
CA ASN A 60 32.27 24.86 22.48
C ASN A 60 31.99 25.19 21.00
N LEU A 61 32.01 26.47 20.64
CA LEU A 61 31.63 26.97 19.30
C LEU A 61 32.71 26.81 18.21
N LEU A 62 33.95 26.46 18.56
CA LEU A 62 35.10 26.58 17.65
C LEU A 62 35.79 25.25 17.25
N GLU A 63 35.52 24.12 17.92
CA GLU A 63 36.36 22.91 17.74
C GLU A 63 35.62 21.62 17.36
N THR A 64 34.28 21.59 17.36
CA THR A 64 33.53 20.39 16.96
C THR A 64 32.57 20.67 15.82
N PRO A 65 32.58 19.89 14.72
CA PRO A 65 31.53 19.94 13.71
C PRO A 65 30.17 19.76 14.40
N GLN A 66 29.24 20.69 14.18
CA GLN A 66 27.89 20.50 14.69
C GLN A 66 27.27 19.33 13.95
N THR A 67 27.05 18.22 14.65
CA THR A 67 26.47 17.00 14.09
C THR A 67 25.05 17.31 13.61
N PHE A 68 24.90 17.51 12.30
CA PHE A 68 23.64 17.91 11.66
C PHE A 68 22.70 16.74 11.36
N CYS A 69 23.15 15.51 11.60
CA CYS A 69 22.42 14.29 11.30
C CYS A 69 22.16 13.50 12.59
N HIS A 70 20.95 12.97 12.73
CA HIS A 70 20.54 12.08 13.84
C HIS A 70 21.20 10.70 13.80
N TYR A 71 22.20 10.50 12.93
CA TYR A 71 22.82 9.22 12.66
C TYR A 71 24.33 9.38 12.82
N ASP A 72 24.88 8.67 13.81
CA ASP A 72 26.31 8.51 13.99
C ASP A 72 26.74 7.19 13.33
N PRO A 73 27.39 7.23 12.15
CA PRO A 73 27.82 6.01 11.47
C PRO A 73 28.94 5.26 12.22
N GLU A 74 29.62 5.92 13.17
CA GLU A 74 30.69 5.35 13.99
C GLU A 74 30.18 4.87 15.35
N ALA A 75 28.88 5.02 15.63
CA ALA A 75 28.29 4.46 16.83
C ALA A 75 28.21 2.93 16.69
N ASP A 76 29.16 2.23 17.32
CA ASP A 76 29.29 0.77 17.38
C ASP A 76 28.10 0.05 18.06
N GLU A 77 27.06 0.76 18.49
CA GLU A 77 25.90 0.19 19.17
C GLU A 77 24.78 -0.17 18.18
N GLU A 78 24.83 -1.39 17.68
CA GLU A 78 23.67 -1.99 17.00
C GLU A 78 22.53 -2.19 18.02
N VAL A 79 21.44 -1.42 17.88
CA VAL A 79 20.27 -1.54 18.74
C VAL A 79 19.31 -2.58 18.17
N GLU A 80 19.02 -3.62 18.95
CA GLU A 80 17.99 -4.59 18.60
C GLU A 80 16.61 -3.94 18.56
N ARG A 81 15.85 -4.27 17.52
CA ARG A 81 14.44 -3.91 17.43
C ARG A 81 13.70 -4.66 18.53
N HIS A 82 12.82 -3.95 19.24
CA HIS A 82 11.87 -4.59 20.13
C HIS A 82 11.10 -5.69 19.37
N GLY A 83 10.93 -6.84 20.00
CA GLY A 83 10.14 -7.95 19.46
C GLY A 83 8.75 -7.47 19.04
N ARG A 84 8.36 -7.74 17.79
CA ARG A 84 7.09 -7.25 17.23
C ARG A 84 5.87 -7.78 17.98
N GLU A 85 6.00 -8.92 18.65
CA GLU A 85 4.99 -9.52 19.51
C GLU A 85 4.70 -8.70 20.78
N LYS A 86 5.60 -7.78 21.15
CA LYS A 86 5.48 -6.91 22.33
C LYS A 86 4.98 -5.51 22.00
N LEU A 87 4.82 -5.19 20.72
CA LEU A 87 4.44 -3.87 20.26
C LEU A 87 3.11 -3.90 19.52
N PRO A 88 2.30 -2.83 19.59
CA PRO A 88 1.15 -2.68 18.72
C PRO A 88 1.63 -2.60 17.26
N LYS A 89 0.85 -3.17 16.35
CA LYS A 89 1.10 -3.04 14.91
C LYS A 89 0.62 -1.70 14.40
N THR A 90 1.40 -1.09 13.52
CA THR A 90 1.05 0.20 12.91
C THR A 90 0.70 0.00 11.43
N LEU A 91 -0.47 0.50 11.05
CA LEU A 91 -0.90 0.59 9.65
C LEU A 91 -0.90 2.06 9.21
N VAL A 92 -0.34 2.35 8.04
CA VAL A 92 -0.46 3.65 7.37
C VAL A 92 -1.39 3.51 6.17
N CYS A 93 -2.44 4.32 6.12
CA CYS A 93 -3.29 4.48 4.94
C CYS A 93 -2.82 5.69 4.13
N HIS A 94 -2.35 5.46 2.91
CA HIS A 94 -2.06 6.50 1.93
C HIS A 94 -3.33 6.83 1.16
N ASP A 95 -4.09 7.80 1.67
CA ASP A 95 -5.30 8.35 1.06
C ASP A 95 -5.05 9.78 0.56
N MET A 96 -4.19 9.91 -0.45
CA MET A 96 -3.83 11.21 -1.00
C MET A 96 -4.68 11.51 -2.23
N ALA A 97 -5.68 12.36 -2.07
CA ALA A 97 -6.49 12.95 -3.16
C ALA A 97 -6.96 11.91 -4.21
N ASN A 98 -7.62 10.84 -3.76
CA ASN A 98 -8.11 9.72 -4.58
C ASN A 98 -7.04 8.81 -5.21
N GLY A 99 -5.76 8.95 -4.84
CA GLY A 99 -4.67 8.10 -5.31
C GLY A 99 -4.40 8.21 -6.82
N TYR A 100 -3.50 7.35 -7.30
CA TYR A 100 -3.05 7.25 -8.69
C TYR A 100 -2.60 8.57 -9.33
N HIS A 101 -1.71 9.28 -8.62
CA HIS A 101 -1.08 10.49 -9.13
C HIS A 101 0.20 10.12 -9.89
N ASP A 102 1.28 10.85 -9.65
CA ASP A 102 2.61 10.54 -10.15
C ASP A 102 3.12 9.14 -9.77
N ASP A 103 2.57 8.55 -8.72
CA ASP A 103 2.99 7.26 -8.18
C ASP A 103 2.40 6.05 -8.90
N CYS A 104 1.50 6.26 -9.88
CA CYS A 104 0.94 5.17 -10.69
C CYS A 104 1.89 4.71 -11.83
N VAL A 105 2.85 5.55 -12.21
CA VAL A 105 3.82 5.25 -13.27
C VAL A 105 4.95 4.39 -12.70
N ILE A 106 5.30 3.29 -13.37
CA ILE A 106 6.27 2.32 -12.82
C ILE A 106 7.69 2.87 -12.72
N ASP A 107 8.07 3.80 -13.60
CA ASP A 107 9.38 4.47 -13.61
C ASP A 107 9.42 5.65 -12.63
N GLY A 108 8.34 5.86 -11.87
CA GLY A 108 8.18 6.99 -10.96
C GLY A 108 7.92 8.30 -11.69
N THR A 109 8.35 9.40 -11.07
CA THR A 109 8.11 10.75 -11.55
C THR A 109 9.33 11.64 -11.35
N GLY A 110 9.47 12.66 -12.20
CA GLY A 110 10.39 13.77 -11.99
C GLY A 110 9.82 14.90 -11.12
N ASN A 111 8.58 14.75 -10.63
CA ASN A 111 7.93 15.76 -9.79
C ASN A 111 8.47 15.71 -8.35
N TYR A 112 9.28 16.71 -7.98
CA TYR A 112 9.84 16.84 -6.62
C TYR A 112 8.78 17.06 -5.52
N SER A 113 7.56 17.45 -5.89
CA SER A 113 6.44 17.64 -4.97
C SER A 113 5.57 16.39 -4.81
N ALA A 114 5.93 15.28 -5.47
CA ALA A 114 5.20 14.02 -5.33
C ALA A 114 5.26 13.51 -3.89
N TYR A 115 4.22 12.78 -3.48
CA TYR A 115 4.15 12.22 -2.15
C TYR A 115 5.30 11.23 -1.93
N THR A 116 5.99 11.36 -0.81
CA THR A 116 7.10 10.49 -0.42
C THR A 116 6.91 10.00 1.01
N PHE A 117 7.28 8.74 1.26
CA PHE A 117 7.21 8.14 2.58
C PHE A 117 8.51 7.38 2.87
N TYR A 118 9.15 7.72 4.00
CA TYR A 118 10.47 7.21 4.38
C TYR A 118 10.46 6.44 5.71
N ASN A 119 9.37 6.53 6.48
CA ASN A 119 9.27 5.96 7.84
C ASN A 119 8.89 4.47 7.84
N TRP A 120 9.41 3.69 6.89
CA TRP A 120 9.11 2.26 6.75
C TRP A 120 9.47 1.44 8.00
N SER A 121 10.48 1.86 8.75
CA SER A 121 10.89 1.21 10.01
C SER A 121 9.86 1.32 11.14
N ALA A 122 8.89 2.24 11.02
CA ALA A 122 7.89 2.53 12.05
C ALA A 122 6.53 1.88 11.76
N VAL A 123 6.37 1.18 10.64
CA VAL A 123 5.08 0.62 10.21
C VAL A 123 5.18 -0.88 9.94
N ASP A 124 4.06 -1.58 10.04
CA ASP A 124 3.94 -3.00 9.73
C ASP A 124 3.16 -3.24 8.43
N ILE A 125 2.22 -2.35 8.13
CA ILE A 125 1.33 -2.45 6.98
C ILE A 125 1.21 -1.06 6.32
N PHE A 126 1.35 -1.02 5.01
CA PHE A 126 1.07 0.14 4.18
C PHE A 126 -0.13 -0.17 3.28
N CYS A 127 -1.20 0.61 3.42
CA CYS A 127 -2.41 0.49 2.62
C CYS A 127 -2.42 1.60 1.56
N TYR A 128 -2.39 1.22 0.29
CA TYR A 128 -2.63 2.16 -0.81
C TYR A 128 -4.12 2.36 -0.97
N PHE A 129 -4.62 3.54 -0.57
CA PHE A 129 -6.04 3.81 -0.47
C PHE A 129 -6.51 4.76 -1.59
N SER A 130 -7.68 4.47 -2.14
CA SER A 130 -8.42 5.40 -2.98
C SER A 130 -9.90 5.07 -2.97
N HIS A 131 -10.69 5.89 -3.65
CA HIS A 131 -12.16 5.77 -3.77
C HIS A 131 -12.58 4.99 -5.02
N HIS A 132 -11.71 4.15 -5.56
CA HIS A 132 -12.00 3.24 -6.68
C HIS A 132 -12.41 1.88 -6.17
N PHE A 133 -13.35 1.20 -6.84
CA PHE A 133 -13.91 -0.08 -6.36
C PHE A 133 -12.82 -1.07 -5.91
N ILE A 134 -11.84 -1.31 -6.77
CA ILE A 134 -10.61 -2.05 -6.45
C ILE A 134 -9.39 -1.16 -6.68
N THR A 135 -8.67 -0.91 -5.61
CA THR A 135 -7.43 -0.13 -5.58
C THR A 135 -6.22 -1.06 -5.52
N ILE A 136 -5.57 -1.26 -6.66
CA ILE A 136 -4.29 -1.97 -6.78
C ILE A 136 -3.13 -1.05 -6.36
N PRO A 137 -2.26 -1.43 -5.40
CA PRO A 137 -1.07 -0.67 -5.07
C PRO A 137 -0.11 -0.55 -6.27
N PRO A 138 0.42 0.64 -6.59
CA PRO A 138 1.42 0.79 -7.64
C PRO A 138 2.74 0.05 -7.35
N LEU A 139 3.46 -0.33 -8.42
CA LEU A 139 4.71 -1.08 -8.36
C LEU A 139 5.73 -0.48 -7.39
N GLY A 140 5.92 0.85 -7.44
CA GLY A 140 6.87 1.55 -6.59
C GLY A 140 6.60 1.31 -5.11
N TRP A 141 5.33 1.40 -4.70
CA TRP A 141 4.88 1.17 -3.33
C TRP A 141 5.02 -0.28 -2.89
N ILE A 142 4.65 -1.24 -3.75
CA ILE A 142 4.84 -2.68 -3.51
C ILE A 142 6.32 -2.95 -3.23
N ASN A 143 7.19 -2.54 -4.15
CA ASN A 143 8.61 -2.88 -4.09
C ASN A 143 9.32 -2.22 -2.92
N VAL A 144 9.05 -0.94 -2.64
CA VAL A 144 9.72 -0.26 -1.52
C VAL A 144 9.23 -0.80 -0.17
N GLY A 145 7.92 -1.05 -0.01
CA GLY A 145 7.39 -1.65 1.22
C GLY A 145 7.98 -3.03 1.49
N HIS A 146 8.04 -3.86 0.44
CA HIS A 146 8.66 -5.18 0.51
C HIS A 146 10.15 -5.15 0.79
N ALA A 147 10.89 -4.19 0.23
CA ALA A 147 12.31 -4.01 0.53
C ALA A 147 12.57 -3.73 2.01
N HIS A 148 11.63 -3.04 2.68
CA HIS A 148 11.67 -2.77 4.12
C HIS A 148 10.99 -3.85 4.99
N GLY A 149 10.40 -4.88 4.39
CA GLY A 149 9.68 -5.93 5.12
C GLY A 149 8.38 -5.46 5.76
N VAL A 150 7.73 -4.49 5.11
CA VAL A 150 6.40 -3.96 5.40
C VAL A 150 5.41 -4.59 4.43
N LYS A 151 4.24 -5.02 4.94
CA LYS A 151 3.19 -5.56 4.08
C LYS A 151 2.52 -4.43 3.30
N VAL A 152 2.28 -4.63 2.00
CA VAL A 152 1.59 -3.67 1.15
C VAL A 152 0.22 -4.23 0.76
N ILE A 153 -0.84 -3.52 1.07
CA ILE A 153 -2.22 -3.93 0.76
C ILE A 153 -2.92 -2.89 -0.12
N GLY A 154 -3.81 -3.35 -0.98
CA GLY A 154 -4.76 -2.50 -1.71
C GLY A 154 -6.03 -2.26 -0.91
N THR A 155 -6.99 -1.59 -1.54
CA THR A 155 -8.32 -1.35 -0.97
C THR A 155 -9.41 -1.95 -1.85
N VAL A 156 -10.43 -2.52 -1.24
CA VAL A 156 -11.74 -2.76 -1.85
C VAL A 156 -12.71 -1.82 -1.17
N ILE A 157 -13.23 -0.83 -1.89
CA ILE A 157 -14.19 0.13 -1.36
C ILE A 157 -15.51 0.04 -2.11
N THR A 158 -16.61 0.19 -1.38
CA THR A 158 -17.94 0.29 -1.97
C THR A 158 -18.70 1.39 -1.27
N GLU A 159 -19.29 2.29 -2.04
CA GLU A 159 -19.90 3.49 -1.48
C GLU A 159 -21.31 3.69 -2.05
N TRP A 160 -22.20 4.29 -1.24
CA TRP A 160 -23.50 4.77 -1.68
C TRP A 160 -24.37 3.72 -2.37
N GLY A 161 -25.26 4.14 -3.28
CA GLY A 161 -26.20 3.26 -3.98
C GLY A 161 -25.51 2.28 -4.93
N GLU A 162 -24.41 2.68 -5.55
CA GLU A 162 -23.62 1.81 -6.44
C GLU A 162 -23.02 0.63 -5.68
N GLY A 163 -22.48 0.89 -4.47
CA GLY A 163 -22.00 -0.15 -3.56
C GLY A 163 -23.08 -1.15 -3.17
N VAL A 164 -24.32 -0.70 -2.90
CA VAL A 164 -25.45 -1.61 -2.61
C VAL A 164 -25.69 -2.57 -3.77
N ALA A 165 -25.80 -2.04 -5.00
CA ALA A 165 -26.03 -2.85 -6.19
C ALA A 165 -24.87 -3.83 -6.48
N LEU A 166 -23.65 -3.47 -6.13
CA LEU A 166 -22.46 -4.30 -6.29
C LEU A 166 -22.47 -5.47 -5.29
N TRP A 167 -22.79 -5.19 -4.02
CA TRP A 167 -22.94 -6.24 -3.00
C TRP A 167 -24.15 -7.14 -3.21
N ASP A 168 -25.26 -6.63 -3.74
CA ASP A 168 -26.42 -7.46 -4.11
C ASP A 168 -26.05 -8.53 -5.15
N LYS A 169 -25.12 -8.21 -6.06
CA LYS A 169 -24.55 -9.17 -7.03
C LYS A 169 -23.55 -10.11 -6.37
N ILE A 170 -22.54 -9.57 -5.67
CA ILE A 170 -21.47 -10.38 -5.05
C ILE A 170 -22.04 -11.36 -4.01
N LEU A 171 -23.01 -10.94 -3.20
CA LEU A 171 -23.61 -11.75 -2.14
C LEU A 171 -24.81 -12.57 -2.60
N GLN A 172 -25.13 -12.57 -3.90
CA GLN A 172 -26.29 -13.29 -4.44
C GLN A 172 -26.23 -14.80 -4.16
N SER A 173 -25.04 -15.39 -4.14
CA SER A 173 -24.85 -16.80 -3.84
C SER A 173 -23.46 -17.07 -3.24
N GLU A 174 -23.29 -18.27 -2.68
CA GLU A 174 -21.99 -18.71 -2.20
C GLU A 174 -20.93 -18.78 -3.30
N ALA A 175 -21.34 -19.15 -4.52
CA ALA A 175 -20.45 -19.21 -5.67
C ALA A 175 -19.93 -17.82 -6.04
N GLU A 176 -20.80 -16.80 -6.02
CA GLU A 176 -20.44 -15.43 -6.41
C GLU A 176 -19.44 -14.79 -5.45
N TRP A 177 -19.69 -14.83 -4.13
CA TRP A 177 -18.75 -14.21 -3.19
C TRP A 177 -17.42 -14.98 -3.14
N ARG A 178 -17.44 -16.30 -3.32
CA ARG A 178 -16.21 -17.10 -3.43
C ARG A 178 -15.45 -16.78 -4.71
N HIS A 179 -16.13 -16.56 -5.82
CA HIS A 179 -15.52 -16.16 -7.08
C HIS A 179 -14.83 -14.81 -6.94
N PHE A 180 -15.54 -13.82 -6.37
CA PHE A 180 -14.98 -12.50 -6.08
C PHE A 180 -13.77 -12.57 -5.15
N ALA A 181 -13.86 -13.28 -4.02
CA ALA A 181 -12.74 -13.46 -3.10
C ALA A 181 -11.54 -14.16 -3.77
N SER A 182 -11.79 -15.17 -4.62
CA SER A 182 -10.74 -15.87 -5.36
C SER A 182 -10.05 -14.96 -6.37
N ALA A 183 -10.81 -14.08 -7.04
CA ALA A 183 -10.28 -13.08 -7.95
C ALA A 183 -9.36 -12.09 -7.22
N LEU A 184 -9.77 -11.58 -6.05
CA LEU A 184 -8.95 -10.70 -5.21
C LEU A 184 -7.62 -11.36 -4.79
N VAL A 185 -7.67 -12.65 -4.42
CA VAL A 185 -6.46 -13.43 -4.10
C VAL A 185 -5.57 -13.62 -5.33
N ALA A 186 -6.17 -13.91 -6.49
CA ALA A 186 -5.43 -14.09 -7.74
C ALA A 186 -4.73 -12.80 -8.18
N ILE A 187 -5.39 -11.63 -8.06
CA ILE A 187 -4.80 -10.32 -8.34
C ILE A 187 -3.62 -10.05 -7.39
N ALA A 188 -3.83 -10.22 -6.08
CA ALA A 188 -2.78 -10.01 -5.08
C ALA A 188 -1.55 -10.89 -5.34
N LYS A 189 -1.75 -12.18 -5.65
CA LYS A 189 -0.66 -13.10 -6.02
C LYS A 189 0.04 -12.72 -7.32
N THR A 190 -0.72 -12.29 -8.33
CA THR A 190 -0.19 -11.91 -9.64
C THR A 190 0.76 -10.72 -9.54
N LEU A 191 0.44 -9.76 -8.67
CA LEU A 191 1.23 -8.55 -8.43
C LEU A 191 2.07 -8.62 -7.14
N ARG A 192 2.07 -9.78 -6.48
CA ARG A 192 2.83 -10.12 -5.26
C ARG A 192 2.58 -9.26 -4.02
N PHE A 193 1.52 -8.45 -3.94
CA PHE A 193 1.19 -7.70 -2.71
C PHE A 193 0.36 -8.52 -1.71
N ASP A 194 0.20 -8.02 -0.48
CA ASP A 194 -0.11 -8.82 0.71
C ASP A 194 -1.60 -8.95 1.07
N GLY A 195 -2.50 -8.36 0.27
CA GLY A 195 -3.94 -8.46 0.50
C GLY A 195 -4.68 -7.13 0.37
N TRP A 196 -5.79 -7.01 1.10
CA TRP A 196 -6.78 -5.97 0.89
C TRP A 196 -7.33 -5.42 2.21
N LEU A 197 -7.49 -4.10 2.29
CA LEU A 197 -8.40 -3.45 3.21
C LEU A 197 -9.80 -3.45 2.60
N LEU A 198 -10.80 -3.92 3.34
CA LEU A 198 -12.20 -3.88 2.91
C LEU A 198 -12.91 -2.71 3.60
N ASN A 199 -13.35 -1.71 2.83
CA ASN A 199 -14.04 -0.52 3.32
C ASN A 199 -15.46 -0.43 2.73
N VAL A 200 -16.47 -0.85 3.50
CA VAL A 200 -17.87 -0.88 3.03
C VAL A 200 -18.64 0.29 3.62
N GLU A 201 -18.87 1.32 2.81
CA GLU A 201 -19.57 2.56 3.16
C GLU A 201 -20.99 2.63 2.57
N ASN A 202 -21.62 1.45 2.44
CA ASN A 202 -23.00 1.30 2.01
C ASN A 202 -23.69 0.21 2.82
N LYS A 203 -25.02 0.12 2.70
CA LYS A 203 -25.75 -1.01 3.27
C LYS A 203 -25.42 -2.29 2.49
N ALA A 204 -25.07 -3.36 3.20
CA ALA A 204 -24.94 -4.70 2.63
C ALA A 204 -26.08 -5.57 3.15
N SER A 205 -27.07 -5.85 2.31
CA SER A 205 -28.15 -6.78 2.62
C SER A 205 -27.75 -8.19 2.19
N GLY A 206 -27.30 -9.01 3.14
CA GLY A 206 -27.20 -10.45 2.87
C GLY A 206 -28.59 -11.04 2.72
N SER A 207 -28.93 -11.57 1.55
CA SER A 207 -30.11 -12.41 1.36
C SER A 207 -29.90 -13.76 2.07
N GLY A 208 -30.03 -13.75 3.39
CA GLY A 208 -30.03 -14.95 4.24
C GLY A 208 -28.94 -14.93 5.30
N ARG A 209 -29.34 -15.07 6.56
CA ARG A 209 -28.44 -15.55 7.62
C ARG A 209 -27.86 -16.88 7.15
N ILE A 210 -26.54 -16.93 6.93
CA ILE A 210 -25.81 -18.19 6.82
C ILE A 210 -25.93 -18.85 8.19
N THR A 211 -26.90 -19.74 8.33
CA THR A 211 -26.96 -20.67 9.46
C THR A 211 -26.02 -21.81 9.10
N THR A 212 -24.82 -21.78 9.66
CA THR A 212 -23.96 -22.96 9.66
C THR A 212 -24.69 -24.05 10.44
N LYS A 213 -25.07 -25.14 9.75
CA LYS A 213 -25.39 -26.41 10.38
C LYS A 213 -24.11 -27.15 10.72
#